data_AF-A0A919YWJ6-F1
#
_entry.id   AF-A0A919YWJ6-F1
#
_cell.length_a   1.000
_cell.length_b   1.000
_cell.length_c   1.000
_cell.angle_alpha   90.00
_cell.angle_beta   90.00
_cell.angle_gamma   90.00
#
_symmetry.space_group_name_H-M   'P 1'
#
loop_
_entity.id
_entity.type
_entity.pdbx_description
1 polymer ?
#
loop_
_entity_poly.entity_id
_entity_poly.type
_entity_poly.pdbx_seq_one_letter_code
_entity_poly.pdbx_strand_id
1 'polypeptide(L)' 'MTEKGIWTGAALARLLMEKANYSLTPASISALLNNQPRQMKGETLDALCIALDCTPNDLWVYTPPQKVRGA' A
#
# COMPACT_ATOMS: atom_id res chain seq x y z
N MET A 1 -0.76 -5.13 -17.95
CA MET A 1 -1.17 -5.52 -16.58
C MET A 1 0.08 -5.98 -15.88
N THR A 2 0.63 -5.18 -14.97
CA THR A 2 2.02 -5.35 -14.56
C THR A 2 2.16 -6.55 -13.63
N GLU A 3 2.76 -7.60 -14.15
CA GLU A 3 3.30 -8.75 -13.41
C GLU A 3 4.44 -8.28 -12.49
N LYS A 4 4.13 -7.49 -11.46
CA LYS A 4 5.14 -7.11 -10.46
C LYS A 4 5.27 -8.19 -9.41
N GLY A 5 5.65 -9.38 -9.87
CA GLY A 5 6.16 -10.44 -9.01
C GLY A 5 7.44 -9.93 -8.34
N ILE A 6 7.40 -9.88 -7.01
CA ILE A 6 8.52 -9.57 -6.10
C ILE A 6 8.85 -8.07 -6.00
N TRP A 7 8.08 -7.35 -5.20
CA TRP A 7 8.58 -6.13 -4.55
C TRP A 7 9.32 -6.52 -3.27
N THR A 8 10.64 -6.34 -3.25
CA THR A 8 11.37 -6.35 -1.99
C THR A 8 11.07 -5.05 -1.24
N GLY A 9 11.15 -5.07 0.10
CA GLY A 9 10.97 -3.84 0.89
C GLY A 9 11.93 -2.72 0.46
N ALA A 10 13.15 -3.07 0.07
CA ALA A 10 14.12 -2.12 -0.46
C ALA A 10 13.69 -1.51 -1.80
N ALA A 11 13.11 -2.30 -2.71
CA ALA A 11 12.60 -1.79 -3.99
C ALA A 11 11.43 -0.81 -3.78
N LEU A 12 10.51 -1.11 -2.85
CA LEU A 12 9.43 -0.20 -2.50
C LEU A 12 9.95 1.09 -1.85
N ALA A 13 10.91 0.99 -0.92
CA ALA A 13 11.54 2.14 -0.27
C ALA A 13 12.16 3.09 -1.30
N ARG A 14 12.94 2.53 -2.23
CA ARG A 14 13.65 3.29 -3.25
C ARG A 14 12.66 4.00 -4.18
N LEU A 15 11.61 3.30 -4.58
CA LEU A 15 10.63 3.82 -5.53
C LEU A 15 9.74 4.92 -4.92
N LEU A 16 9.38 4.81 -3.63
CA LEU A 16 8.72 5.88 -2.89
C LEU A 16 9.61 7.14 -2.80
N MET A 17 10.91 6.97 -2.61
CA MET A 17 11.84 8.09 -2.54
C MET A 17 12.06 8.73 -3.91
N GLU A 18 12.26 7.93 -4.96
CA GLU A 18 12.51 8.42 -6.33
C GLU A 18 11.29 9.12 -6.94
N LYS A 19 10.07 8.62 -6.68
CA LYS A 19 8.86 9.15 -7.35
C LYS A 19 8.01 10.08 -6.50
N ALA A 20 7.95 9.85 -5.19
CA ALA A 20 7.08 10.60 -4.28
C ALA A 20 7.86 11.45 -3.27
N ASN A 21 9.21 11.43 -3.32
CA ASN A 21 10.08 12.06 -2.32
C ASN A 21 9.67 11.70 -0.88
N TYR A 22 9.23 10.45 -0.70
CA TYR A 22 8.66 9.96 0.55
C TYR A 22 9.49 8.80 1.09
N SER A 23 9.76 8.83 2.39
CA SER A 23 10.53 7.78 3.06
C SER A 23 9.68 7.09 4.13
N LEU A 24 9.80 5.77 4.19
CA LEU A 24 9.20 4.93 5.22
C LEU A 24 10.29 4.14 5.92
N THR A 25 10.06 3.80 7.18
CA THR A 25 10.97 2.92 7.91
C THR A 25 10.92 1.49 7.33
N PRO A 26 12.00 0.71 7.43
CA PRO A 26 11.99 -0.70 7.00
C PRO A 26 10.88 -1.52 7.67
N ALA A 27 10.57 -1.22 8.94
CA ALA A 27 9.48 -1.86 9.68
C ALA A 27 8.10 -1.51 9.09
N SER A 28 7.85 -0.24 8.78
CA SER A 28 6.62 0.20 8.12
C SER A 28 6.44 -0.47 6.75
N ILE A 29 7.51 -0.52 5.96
CA ILE A 29 7.49 -1.16 4.64
C ILE A 29 7.21 -2.65 4.76
N SER A 30 7.88 -3.34 5.69
CA SER A 30 7.64 -4.76 5.94
C SER A 30 6.19 -5.00 6.39
N ALA A 31 5.63 -4.13 7.23
CA ALA A 31 4.24 -4.21 7.64
C ALA A 31 3.28 -4.05 6.44
N LEU A 32 3.53 -3.12 5.54
CA LEU A 32 2.71 -2.91 4.32
C LEU A 32 2.77 -4.09 3.34
N LEU A 33 3.94 -4.75 3.23
CA LEU A 33 4.12 -5.88 2.33
C LEU A 33 3.52 -7.18 2.88
N ASN A 34 3.58 -7.38 4.20
CA ASN A 34 3.19 -8.65 4.83
C ASN A 34 1.81 -8.62 5.48
N ASN A 35 1.26 -7.44 5.77
CA ASN A 35 -0.01 -7.29 6.49
C ASN A 35 -0.89 -6.22 5.86
N GLN A 36 -2.22 -6.39 6.00
CA GLN A 36 -3.15 -5.33 5.65
C GLN A 36 -3.13 -4.24 6.74
N PRO A 37 -2.78 -2.98 6.41
CA PRO A 37 -2.71 -1.92 7.40
C PRO A 37 -4.11 -1.57 7.90
N ARG A 38 -4.28 -1.52 9.23
CA ARG A 38 -5.53 -1.05 9.86
C ARG A 38 -5.73 0.46 9.73
N GLN A 39 -4.63 1.21 9.60
CA GLN A 39 -4.61 2.65 9.47
C GLN A 39 -3.39 3.06 8.64
N MET A 40 -3.54 4.08 7.81
CA MET A 40 -2.44 4.74 7.12
C MET A 40 -2.71 6.24 7.05
N LYS A 41 -1.65 7.03 7.01
CA LYS A 41 -1.77 8.46 6.69
C LYS A 41 -2.17 8.61 5.23
N GLY A 42 -3.03 9.58 4.92
CA GLY A 42 -3.38 9.92 3.54
C GLY A 42 -2.13 10.24 2.69
N GLU A 43 -1.13 10.89 3.29
CA GLU A 43 0.17 11.17 2.67
C GLU A 43 0.90 9.89 2.23
N THR A 44 0.84 8.84 3.04
CA THR A 44 1.45 7.54 2.70
C THR A 44 0.69 6.86 1.56
N LEU A 45 -0.64 6.94 1.56
CA LEU A 45 -1.47 6.41 0.47
C LEU A 45 -1.20 7.16 -0.84
N ASP A 46 -1.12 8.49 -0.79
CA ASP A 46 -0.81 9.34 -1.93
C ASP A 46 0.58 9.03 -2.51
N ALA A 47 1.59 8.92 -1.65
CA ALA A 47 2.93 8.53 -2.05
C ALA A 47 2.97 7.14 -2.71
N LEU A 48 2.20 6.18 -2.19
CA LEU A 48 2.05 4.86 -2.80
C LEU A 48 1.37 4.93 -4.17
N CYS A 49 0.35 5.77 -4.32
CA CYS A 49 -0.35 5.99 -5.59
C CYS A 49 0.58 6.59 -6.65
N ILE A 50 1.35 7.62 -6.30
CA ILE A 50 2.37 8.25 -7.17
C ILE A 50 3.46 7.25 -7.55
N ALA A 51 3.94 6.48 -6.57
CA ALA A 51 4.97 5.46 -6.76
C ALA A 51 4.50 4.38 -7.76
N LEU A 52 3.34 3.80 -7.48
CA LEU A 52 2.79 2.66 -8.20
C LEU A 52 2.06 3.04 -9.49
N ASP A 53 1.87 4.34 -9.72
CA ASP A 53 1.10 4.88 -10.85
C ASP A 53 -0.34 4.32 -10.85
N CYS A 54 -0.98 4.41 -9.68
CA CYS A 54 -2.35 3.96 -9.44
C CYS A 54 -3.17 5.02 -8.71
N THR A 55 -4.48 4.80 -8.60
CA THR A 55 -5.38 5.67 -7.83
C THR A 55 -5.66 5.10 -6.44
N PRO A 56 -6.08 5.93 -5.47
CA PRO A 56 -6.47 5.44 -4.15
C PRO A 56 -7.56 4.35 -4.20
N ASN A 57 -8.43 4.41 -5.21
CA ASN A 57 -9.50 3.44 -5.41
C ASN A 57 -9.00 2.05 -5.86
N ASP A 58 -7.78 1.96 -6.38
CA ASP A 58 -7.13 0.69 -6.70
C ASP A 58 -6.57 -0.01 -5.45
N LEU A 59 -6.24 0.75 -4.41
CA LEU A 59 -5.64 0.24 -3.16
C LEU A 59 -6.67 0.07 -2.03
N TRP A 60 -7.69 0.93 -2.00
CA TRP A 60 -8.68 0.96 -0.93
C TRP A 60 -10.09 0.80 -1.48
N VAL A 61 -10.67 -0.38 -1.28
CA VAL A 61 -12.04 -0.69 -1.68
C VAL A 61 -12.89 -0.93 -0.44
N TYR A 62 -14.02 -0.22 -0.34
CA TYR A 62 -15.01 -0.50 0.70
C TYR A 62 -15.58 -1.90 0.47
N THR A 63 -15.26 -2.82 1.39
CA THR A 63 -15.89 -4.14 1.45
C THR A 63 -16.91 -4.09 2.58
N PRO A 64 -18.23 -4.15 2.27
CA PRO A 64 -19.24 -4.19 3.32
C PRO A 64 -19.01 -5.43 4.19
N PRO A 65 -19.19 -5.35 5.53
CA PRO A 65 -19.04 -6.51 6.39
C PRO A 65 -19.99 -7.59 5.90
N GLN A 66 -19.48 -8.81 5.71
CA GLN A 66 -20.35 -9.95 5.40
C GLN A 66 -21.36 -10.07 6.53
N LYS A 67 -22.64 -9.86 6.20
CA LYS A 67 -23.75 -10.09 7.12
C LYS A 67 -23.64 -11.56 7.55
N VAL A 68 -23.14 -11.81 8.75
CA VAL A 68 -23.11 -13.15 9.33
C VAL A 68 -24.58 -13.56 9.41
N ARG A 69 -24.98 -14.46 8.50
CA ARG A 69 -26.36 -14.86 8.35
C ARG A 69 -26.67 -15.87 9.47
N GLY A 70 -27.07 -15.34 10.62
CA GLY A 70 -27.71 -16.08 11.72
C GLY A 70 -26.76 -16.85 12.64
N ALA A 71 -26.84 -16.52 13.92
CA ALA A 71 -26.73 -17.44 15.05
C ALA A 71 -27.71 -16.96 16.13
#